data_AF-A0A966PWJ0-F1
#
_entry.id   AF-A0A966PWJ0-F1
#
_cell.length_a   1.000
_cell.length_b   1.000
_cell.length_c   1.000
_cell.angle_alpha   90.00
_cell.angle_beta   90.00
_cell.angle_gamma   90.00
#
_symmetry.space_group_name_H-M   'P 1'
#
loop_
_entity.id
_entity.type
_entity.pdbx_description
1 polymer ?
#
loop_
_entity_poly.entity_id
_entity_poly.type
_entity_poly.pdbx_seq_one_letter_code
_entity_poly.pdbx_strand_id
1 'polypeptide(L)'
;MIKSSSTGGVGYNWTLYDTSRNTYNVADLQLNANLSDAEAVSNQMDILSNGFKIFGSGTRHNGSGTTYIYAAFAENPFKNANAR
;
A
#
# COMPACT_ATOMS: atom_id res chain seq x y z
N MET A 1 -0.99 -2.37 3.06
CA MET A 1 0.17 -3.11 2.52
C MET A 1 -0.24 -3.87 1.26
N ILE A 2 0.66 -4.01 0.29
CA ILE A 2 0.44 -4.70 -0.99
C ILE A 2 1.70 -5.44 -1.43
N LYS A 3 1.53 -6.61 -2.06
CA LYS A 3 2.59 -7.43 -2.65
C LYS A 3 2.09 -8.22 -3.85
N SER A 4 2.95 -8.45 -4.84
CA SER A 4 2.70 -9.46 -5.89
C SER A 4 2.73 -10.88 -5.30
N SER A 5 1.70 -11.67 -5.60
CA SER A 5 1.61 -13.08 -5.22
C SER A 5 1.99 -14.04 -6.34
N SER A 6 1.95 -13.60 -7.60
CA SER A 6 2.24 -14.45 -8.77
C SER A 6 3.56 -14.13 -9.47
N THR A 7 4.27 -13.08 -9.06
CA THR A 7 5.59 -12.69 -9.59
C THR A 7 6.52 -12.34 -8.43
N GLY A 8 7.80 -12.69 -8.57
CA GLY A 8 8.81 -12.49 -7.54
C GLY A 8 10.16 -12.08 -8.09
N GLY A 9 11.14 -11.95 -7.21
CA GLY A 9 12.49 -11.47 -7.53
C GLY A 9 12.88 -10.27 -6.69
N VAL A 10 14.03 -9.66 -7.00
CA VAL A 10 14.57 -8.53 -6.24
C VAL A 10 13.58 -7.36 -6.25
N GLY A 11 13.12 -6.98 -5.07
CA GLY A 11 12.25 -5.81 -4.88
C GLY A 11 10.74 -6.06 -4.93
N TYR A 12 10.28 -7.30 -5.11
CA TYR A 12 8.87 -7.68 -4.95
C TYR A 12 8.53 -7.91 -3.46
N ASN A 13 8.59 -6.81 -2.71
CA ASN A 13 8.46 -6.80 -1.26
C ASN A 13 7.02 -6.56 -0.80
N TRP A 14 6.78 -6.81 0.49
CA TRP A 14 5.58 -6.36 1.20
C TRP A 14 5.69 -4.87 1.46
N THR A 15 5.13 -4.08 0.55
CA THR A 15 5.17 -2.61 0.63
C THR A 15 4.01 -2.08 1.46
N LEU A 16 4.30 -1.23 2.43
CA LEU A 16 3.34 -0.57 3.31
C LEU A 16 3.40 0.94 3.09
N TYR A 17 2.24 1.48 2.73
CA TYR A 17 1.95 2.91 2.64
C TYR A 17 0.95 3.24 3.75
N ASP A 18 1.12 4.38 4.42
CA ASP A 18 0.22 4.84 5.47
C ASP A 18 0.15 6.37 5.53
N THR A 19 -0.90 6.87 6.16
CA THR A 19 -1.19 8.29 6.30
C THR A 19 -0.45 8.94 7.46
N SER A 20 0.27 8.18 8.29
CA SER A 20 1.07 8.73 9.40
C SER A 20 2.40 9.26 8.88
N ARG A 21 3.02 8.59 7.90
CA ARG A 21 4.24 9.04 7.23
C ARG A 21 3.96 9.99 6.06
N ASN A 22 2.91 9.72 5.28
CA ASN A 22 2.44 10.63 4.23
C ASN A 22 1.09 11.24 4.61
N THR A 23 1.10 12.44 5.19
CA THR A 23 -0.14 13.13 5.58
C THR A 23 -0.95 13.67 4.40
N TYR A 24 -0.38 13.66 3.19
CA TYR A 24 -1.02 14.07 1.94
C TYR A 24 -0.63 13.11 0.81
N ASN A 25 -1.48 13.06 -0.23
CA ASN A 25 -1.12 12.43 -1.48
C ASN A 25 -0.12 13.28 -2.26
N VAL A 26 0.82 12.71 -2.99
CA VAL A 26 1.07 11.27 -3.23
C VAL A 26 1.64 10.56 -1.99
N ALA A 27 1.25 9.30 -1.77
CA ALA A 27 1.87 8.43 -0.77
C ALA A 27 3.16 7.82 -1.33
N ASP A 28 4.28 8.50 -1.14
CA ASP A 28 5.58 8.13 -1.70
C ASP A 28 6.54 7.46 -0.71
N LEU A 29 6.31 7.56 0.61
CA LEU A 29 7.10 6.87 1.60
C LEU A 29 6.55 5.45 1.77
N GLN A 30 7.39 4.45 1.47
CA GLN A 30 7.05 3.04 1.66
C GLN A 30 7.93 2.40 2.74
N LEU A 31 7.33 1.48 3.51
CA LEU A 31 8.06 0.50 4.31
C LEU A 31 8.02 -0.86 3.62
N ASN A 32 9.16 -1.52 3.49
CA ASN A 32 9.30 -2.90 3.07
C ASN A 32 9.32 -3.77 4.33
N ALA A 33 8.15 -4.26 4.75
CA ALA A 33 7.99 -4.98 6.01
C ALA A 33 8.82 -6.27 6.13
N ASN A 34 9.36 -6.77 5.02
CA ASN A 34 10.17 -7.99 4.94
C ASN A 34 11.67 -7.74 4.76
N LEU A 35 12.16 -6.49 4.88
CA LEU A 35 13.56 -6.15 4.77
C LEU A 35 14.07 -5.49 6.06
N SER A 36 15.38 -5.58 6.31
CA SER A 36 16.06 -4.83 7.37
C SER A 36 16.20 -3.34 7.02
N ASP A 37 16.58 -3.05 5.78
CA ASP A 37 16.63 -1.68 5.24
C ASP A 37 15.26 -1.32 4.68
N ALA A 38 14.30 -1.13 5.60
CA ALA A 38 12.89 -1.19 5.28
C ALA A 38 12.36 0.05 4.54
N GLU A 39 12.97 1.23 4.70
CA GLU A 39 12.40 2.47 4.16
C GLU A 39 12.86 2.78 2.73
N ALA A 40 11.94 3.26 1.90
CA ALA A 40 12.24 3.70 0.54
C ALA A 40 11.23 4.76 0.07
N VAL A 41 11.58 5.48 -1.00
CA VAL A 41 10.69 6.44 -1.67
C VAL A 41 10.25 5.86 -3.02
N SER A 42 8.95 5.86 -3.28
CA SER A 42 8.34 5.23 -4.45
C SER A 42 6.96 5.81 -4.76
N ASN A 43 6.86 6.60 -5.82
CA ASN A 43 5.63 7.29 -6.22
C ASN A 43 4.71 6.34 -7.02
N GLN A 44 3.95 5.50 -6.32
CA GLN A 44 3.09 4.49 -6.99
C GLN A 44 1.61 4.61 -6.66
N MET A 45 1.25 5.31 -5.57
CA MET A 45 -0.05 5.20 -4.94
C MET A 45 -0.54 6.50 -4.32
N ASP A 46 -1.85 6.68 -4.35
CA ASP A 46 -2.60 7.60 -3.48
C ASP A 46 -3.41 6.80 -2.45
N ILE A 47 -3.46 7.28 -1.21
CA ILE A 47 -4.39 6.78 -0.20
C ILE A 47 -5.66 7.62 -0.25
N LEU A 48 -6.81 6.96 -0.37
CA LEU A 48 -8.12 7.58 -0.48
C LEU A 48 -8.93 7.29 0.78
N SER A 49 -9.94 8.10 1.07
CA SER A 49 -10.85 7.88 2.20
C SER A 49 -11.59 6.54 2.14
N ASN A 50 -11.73 5.97 0.94
CA ASN A 50 -12.40 4.71 0.68
C ASN A 50 -11.45 3.58 0.21
N GLY A 51 -10.14 3.76 0.35
CA GLY A 51 -9.15 2.76 -0.06
C GLY A 51 -7.86 3.37 -0.57
N PHE A 52 -7.44 2.95 -1.76
CA PHE A 52 -6.22 3.43 -2.39
C PHE A 52 -6.34 3.37 -3.91
N LYS A 53 -5.53 4.18 -4.59
CA LYS A 53 -5.42 4.19 -6.04
C LYS A 53 -3.98 3.99 -6.43
N ILE A 54 -3.70 3.00 -7.28
CA ILE A 54 -2.39 2.82 -7.90
C ILE A 54 -2.40 3.60 -9.21
N PHE A 55 -1.48 4.56 -9.35
CA PHE A 55 -1.31 5.35 -10.58
C PHE A 55 0.06 5.12 -11.23
N GLY A 56 1.04 4.62 -10.47
CA GLY A 56 2.36 4.34 -10.99
C GLY A 56 2.35 3.16 -11.98
N SER A 57 3.32 3.18 -12.89
CA SER A 57 3.54 2.11 -13.89
C SER A 57 4.56 1.07 -13.43
N GLY A 58 4.98 1.11 -12.16
CA GLY A 58 5.94 0.15 -11.60
C GLY A 58 5.38 -1.26 -11.60
N THR A 59 6.10 -2.22 -12.18
CA THR A 59 5.67 -3.63 -12.29
C THR A 59 5.45 -4.32 -10.94
N ARG A 60 6.00 -3.76 -9.86
CA ARG A 60 5.83 -4.24 -8.48
C ARG A 60 4.44 -3.99 -7.91
N HIS A 61 3.68 -3.06 -8.51
CA HIS A 61 2.34 -2.65 -8.07
C HIS A 61 1.30 -2.68 -9.19
N ASN A 62 1.75 -2.57 -10.45
CA ASN A 62 0.89 -2.42 -11.63
C ASN A 62 1.46 -3.18 -12.86
N GLY A 63 1.90 -4.41 -12.64
CA GLY A 63 2.41 -5.32 -13.68
C GLY A 63 1.27 -6.05 -14.40
N SER A 64 1.34 -6.10 -15.73
CA SER A 64 0.36 -6.86 -16.53
C SER A 64 0.43 -8.35 -16.21
N GLY A 65 -0.74 -9.01 -16.15
CA GLY A 65 -0.86 -10.43 -15.82
C GLY A 65 -0.42 -10.80 -14.40
N THR A 66 -0.15 -9.81 -13.54
CA THR A 66 0.33 -10.04 -12.17
C THR A 66 -0.84 -10.02 -11.18
N THR A 67 -0.87 -11.01 -10.28
CA THR A 67 -1.82 -11.06 -9.16
C THR A 67 -1.21 -10.39 -7.95
N TYR A 68 -2.01 -9.59 -7.26
CA TYR A 68 -1.62 -8.87 -6.06
C TYR A 68 -2.49 -9.27 -4.88
N ILE A 69 -1.85 -9.37 -3.71
CA ILE A 69 -2.52 -9.50 -2.43
C ILE A 69 -2.30 -8.22 -1.63
N TYR A 70 -3.33 -7.80 -0.90
CA TYR A 70 -3.29 -6.59 -0.11
C TYR A 70 -4.07 -6.76 1.20
N ALA A 71 -3.68 -5.95 2.18
CA ALA A 71 -4.42 -5.74 3.41
C ALA A 71 -4.44 -4.24 3.70
N ALA A 72 -5.62 -3.71 3.99
CA ALA A 72 -5.83 -2.31 4.34
C ALA A 72 -6.43 -2.23 5.74
N PHE A 73 -5.90 -1.33 6.53
CA PHE A 73 -6.35 -1.06 7.90
C PHE A 73 -6.66 0.43 7.97
N ALA A 74 -7.82 0.76 8.53
CA ALA A 74 -8.23 2.12 8.78
C ALA A 74 -8.71 2.23 10.22
N GLU A 75 -8.36 3.33 10.88
CA GLU A 75 -8.97 3.67 12.16
C GLU A 75 -10.45 3.94 11.94
N ASN A 76 -11.31 3.39 12.80
CA ASN A 76 -12.71 3.77 12.86
C ASN A 76 -12.98 4.44 14.22
N PRO A 77 -12.68 5.75 14.36
CA PRO A 77 -12.86 6.46 15.63
C PRO A 77 -14.34 6.72 15.94
N PHE A 78 -15.25 6.48 14.99
CA PHE A 78 -16.68 6.72 15.18
C PHE A 78 -17.37 5.50 15.79
N LYS A 79 -18.08 5.74 16.89
CA LYS A 79 -18.95 4.74 17.50
C LYS A 79 -20.13 4.49 16.57
N ASN A 80 -20.12 3.37 15.85
CA ASN A 80 -21.29 2.96 15.07
C ASN A 80 -22.48 2.80 16.03
N ALA A 81 -23.61 3.44 15.72
CA ALA A 81 -24.84 3.20 16.47
C ALA A 81 -25.20 1.73 16.29
N ASN A 82 -25.34 0.98 17.39
CA ASN A 82 -25.90 -0.36 17.33
C ASN A 82 -27.30 -0.22 16.71
N ALA A 83 -27.49 -0.80 15.52
CA ALA A 83 -28.82 -0.89 14.92
C ALA A 83 -29.73 -1.60 15.94
N ARG A 84 -30.84 -0.95 16.29
CA ARG A 84 -31.89 -1.51 17.13
C ARG A 84 -32.66 -2.60 16.38
#